data_AF-A0A7Y6MHD8-F1
#
_entry.id   AF-A0A7Y6MHD8-F1
#
_cell.length_a   1.000
_cell.length_b   1.000
_cell.length_c   1.000
_cell.angle_alpha   90.00
_cell.angle_beta   90.00
_cell.angle_gamma   90.00
#
_symmetry.space_group_name_H-M   'P 1'
#
loop_
_entity.id
_entity.type
_entity.pdbx_description
1 polymer ?
#
loop_
_entity_poly.entity_id
_entity_poly.type
_entity_poly.pdbx_seq_one_letter_code
_entity_poly.pdbx_strand_id
1 'polypeptide(L)'
;MARWTINGWKEHTLANEVVDLAAAGDESWTVMDDSVYQLARKHRLTTRPRAIDALGPDQVWVAGDGLRLSRWDGGRWHTVPSPRINLRDEVKPKVLGDVMVDDLCVLGPHDVWMSATVTAHSFGAIWTNAPMGSAPHEDPAPSPATPTPAPSPSLVPQDERPGG
;
A
#
# COMPACT_ATOMS: atom_id res chain seq x y z
N MET A 1 -5.54 18.85 -30.00
CA MET A 1 -5.26 17.44 -29.69
C MET A 1 -3.78 17.31 -29.41
N ALA A 2 -3.40 17.21 -28.13
CA ALA A 2 -2.00 16.98 -27.77
C ALA A 2 -1.72 15.48 -27.81
N ARG A 3 -0.75 15.07 -28.65
CA ARG A 3 -0.27 13.70 -28.81
C ARG A 3 1.00 13.58 -27.97
N TRP A 4 0.93 12.80 -26.89
CA TRP A 4 2.11 12.46 -26.08
C TRP A 4 2.51 11.03 -26.41
N THR A 5 3.76 10.85 -26.85
CA THR A 5 4.35 9.54 -27.15
C THR A 5 5.25 9.15 -25.97
N ILE A 6 4.87 8.11 -25.22
CA ILE A 6 5.75 7.47 -24.24
C ILE A 6 6.36 6.23 -24.90
N ASN A 7 7.66 6.34 -25.23
CA ASN A 7 8.63 5.28 -25.53
C ASN A 7 8.10 3.91 -25.98
N GLY A 8 7.92 3.72 -27.30
CA GLY A 8 7.98 2.39 -27.93
C GLY A 8 6.77 1.46 -27.72
N TRP A 9 5.71 1.91 -27.08
CA TRP A 9 4.46 1.16 -26.99
C TRP A 9 3.77 1.16 -28.35
N LYS A 10 3.64 -0.02 -28.98
CA LYS A 10 2.71 -0.19 -30.10
C LYS A 10 1.33 0.20 -29.58
N GLU A 11 0.71 1.19 -30.23
CA GLU A 11 -0.69 1.55 -30.05
C GLU A 11 -1.54 0.29 -30.24
N HIS A 12 -1.78 -0.45 -29.16
CA HIS A 12 -3.01 -1.20 -29.04
C HIS A 12 -4.08 -0.12 -28.90
N THR A 13 -4.72 0.22 -30.01
CA THR A 13 -5.98 0.97 -30.04
C THR A 13 -7.02 0.13 -29.31
N LEU A 14 -6.94 0.08 -27.98
CA LEU A 14 -7.97 -0.49 -27.14
C LEU A 14 -9.00 0.61 -26.97
N ALA A 15 -10.26 0.26 -27.17
CA ALA A 15 -11.42 1.06 -26.78
C ALA A 15 -11.52 1.27 -25.26
N ASN A 16 -10.40 1.17 -24.53
CA ASN A 16 -10.30 1.20 -23.09
C ASN A 16 -9.58 2.49 -22.70
N GLU A 17 -10.32 3.40 -22.09
CA GLU A 17 -9.80 4.64 -21.55
C GLU A 17 -8.88 4.35 -20.37
N VAL A 18 -7.72 5.02 -20.35
CA VAL A 18 -6.87 5.06 -19.15
C VAL A 18 -7.64 5.85 -18.10
N VAL A 19 -7.93 5.19 -16.97
CA VAL A 19 -8.67 5.82 -15.87
C VAL A 19 -7.72 6.62 -15.00
N ASP A 20 -6.54 6.06 -14.71
CA ASP A 20 -5.54 6.67 -13.84
C ASP A 20 -4.15 6.04 -14.05
N LEU A 21 -3.09 6.71 -13.61
CA LEU A 21 -1.70 6.24 -13.70
C LEU A 21 -0.89 6.59 -12.45
N ALA A 22 0.00 5.68 -12.06
CA ALA A 22 1.00 5.91 -11.03
C ALA A 22 2.38 5.45 -11.52
N ALA A 23 3.43 6.07 -10.99
CA ALA A 23 4.79 5.66 -11.27
C ALA A 23 5.62 5.69 -9.98
N ALA A 24 6.46 4.68 -9.79
CA ALA A 24 7.39 4.62 -8.69
C ALA A 24 8.70 3.98 -9.14
N GLY A 25 9.80 4.73 -9.03
CA GLY A 25 11.10 4.30 -9.55
C GLY A 25 11.08 4.18 -11.08
N ASP A 26 11.44 3.00 -11.58
CA ASP A 26 11.44 2.63 -13.00
C ASP A 26 10.17 1.89 -13.43
N GLU A 27 9.21 1.70 -12.52
CA GLU A 27 7.94 1.05 -12.81
C GLU A 27 6.80 2.06 -12.99
N SER A 28 5.94 1.77 -13.96
CA SER A 28 4.69 2.47 -14.19
C SER A 28 3.51 1.52 -14.15
N TRP A 29 2.41 2.05 -13.64
CA TRP A 29 1.17 1.34 -13.43
C TRP A 29 0.03 2.12 -14.07
N THR A 30 -0.87 1.41 -14.74
CA THR A 30 -1.99 2.04 -15.44
C THR A 30 -3.28 1.33 -15.11
N VAL A 31 -4.29 2.09 -14.71
CA VAL A 31 -5.64 1.60 -14.49
C VAL A 31 -6.44 1.69 -15.78
N MET A 32 -7.07 0.59 -16.17
CA MET A 32 -7.98 0.52 -17.31
C MET A 32 -9.18 -0.35 -16.96
N ASP A 33 -10.39 0.15 -17.16
CA ASP A 33 -11.67 -0.55 -17.00
C ASP A 33 -11.74 -1.48 -15.77
N ASP A 34 -11.36 -2.76 -15.90
CA ASP A 34 -11.41 -3.79 -14.85
C ASP A 34 -10.04 -4.26 -14.33
N SER A 35 -8.95 -3.60 -14.73
CA SER A 35 -7.60 -4.12 -14.57
C SER A 35 -6.55 -3.05 -14.34
N VAL A 36 -5.43 -3.49 -13.78
CA VAL A 36 -4.21 -2.70 -13.59
C VAL A 36 -3.12 -3.32 -14.45
N TYR A 37 -2.35 -2.51 -15.15
CA TYR A 37 -1.24 -2.95 -15.98
C TYR A 37 0.10 -2.53 -15.38
N GLN A 38 1.05 -3.46 -15.29
CA GLN A 38 2.45 -3.24 -14.89
C GLN A 38 3.35 -3.71 -16.04
N LEU A 39 4.07 -2.80 -16.72
CA LEU A 39 5.00 -3.17 -17.82
C LEU A 39 4.40 -4.20 -18.80
N ALA A 40 3.14 -3.98 -19.21
CA ALA A 40 2.30 -4.83 -20.07
C ALA A 40 1.72 -6.12 -19.44
N ARG A 41 2.03 -6.43 -18.18
CA ARG A 41 1.34 -7.49 -17.41
C ARG A 41 -0.01 -6.99 -16.95
N LYS A 42 -1.06 -7.75 -17.27
CA LYS A 42 -2.44 -7.45 -16.85
C LYS A 42 -2.73 -8.12 -15.52
N HIS A 43 -3.14 -7.32 -14.53
CA HIS A 43 -3.65 -7.78 -13.24
C HIS A 43 -5.14 -7.46 -13.14
N ARG A 44 -5.96 -8.50 -13.02
CA ARG A 44 -7.40 -8.36 -12.80
C ARG A 44 -7.66 -8.27 -11.30
N LEU A 45 -8.32 -7.21 -10.87
CA LEU A 45 -8.73 -7.05 -9.47
C LEU A 45 -10.15 -7.60 -9.27
N THR A 46 -10.53 -7.79 -8.01
CA THR A 46 -11.89 -8.22 -7.64
C THR A 46 -12.93 -7.11 -7.80
N THR A 47 -12.48 -5.91 -8.13
CA THR A 47 -13.27 -4.69 -8.26
C THR A 47 -12.83 -3.90 -9.46
N ARG A 48 -13.71 -3.05 -9.97
CA ARG A 48 -13.36 -2.07 -10.98
C ARG A 48 -12.41 -1.02 -10.36
N PRO A 49 -11.13 -0.97 -10.77
CA PRO A 49 -10.19 0.03 -10.27
C PRO A 49 -10.55 1.43 -10.77
N ARG A 50 -10.33 2.44 -9.93
CA ARG A 50 -10.68 3.85 -10.21
C ARG A 50 -9.51 4.79 -10.00
N ALA A 51 -8.76 4.60 -8.93
CA ALA A 51 -7.61 5.42 -8.61
C ALA A 51 -6.42 4.53 -8.21
N ILE A 52 -5.21 4.97 -8.51
CA ILE A 52 -3.97 4.26 -8.22
C ILE A 52 -2.91 5.22 -7.69
N ASP A 53 -2.13 4.78 -6.72
CA ASP A 53 -0.95 5.51 -6.27
C ASP A 53 0.14 4.53 -5.83
N ALA A 54 1.40 4.96 -5.87
CA ALA A 54 2.56 4.12 -5.63
C ALA A 54 3.65 4.83 -4.84
N LEU A 55 4.14 4.17 -3.80
CA LEU A 55 5.36 4.59 -3.07
C LEU A 55 6.61 3.93 -3.63
N GLY A 56 6.45 2.76 -4.25
CA GLY A 56 7.52 1.87 -4.70
C GLY A 56 6.98 0.76 -5.60
N PRO A 57 7.86 0.02 -6.29
CA PRO A 57 7.48 -1.10 -7.17
C PRO A 57 6.78 -2.26 -6.42
N ASP A 58 6.94 -2.32 -5.10
CA ASP A 58 6.35 -3.30 -4.18
C ASP A 58 5.30 -2.66 -3.24
N GLN A 59 4.93 -1.41 -3.48
CA GLN A 59 4.01 -0.64 -2.62
C GLN A 59 3.06 0.19 -3.48
N VAL A 60 2.18 -0.51 -4.19
CA VAL A 60 1.17 0.11 -5.06
C VAL A 60 -0.20 -0.13 -4.48
N TRP A 61 -1.03 0.90 -4.50
CA TRP A 61 -2.36 0.90 -3.95
C TRP A 61 -3.36 1.22 -5.04
N VAL A 62 -4.47 0.49 -5.03
CA VAL A 62 -5.56 0.70 -5.96
C VAL A 62 -6.86 0.73 -5.20
N ALA A 63 -7.62 1.80 -5.42
CA ALA A 63 -8.95 1.96 -4.88
C ALA A 63 -9.96 1.79 -6.02
N GLY A 64 -11.07 1.11 -5.71
CA GLY A 64 -12.11 0.79 -6.67
C GLY A 64 -13.51 0.94 -6.08
N ASP A 65 -14.50 0.58 -6.90
CA ASP A 65 -15.91 0.72 -6.57
C ASP A 65 -16.27 0.09 -5.20
N GLY A 66 -17.17 0.73 -4.47
CA GLY A 66 -17.59 0.30 -3.14
C GLY A 66 -16.50 0.45 -2.08
N LEU A 67 -15.62 1.43 -2.26
CA LEU A 67 -14.52 1.77 -1.35
C LEU A 67 -13.60 0.58 -1.10
N ARG A 68 -13.39 -0.26 -2.09
CA ARG A 68 -12.54 -1.45 -1.93
C ARG A 68 -11.10 -1.08 -2.28
N LEU A 69 -10.18 -1.49 -1.41
CA LEU A 69 -8.77 -1.18 -1.51
C LEU A 69 -7.98 -2.46 -1.79
N SER A 70 -7.02 -2.39 -2.70
CA SER A 70 -6.07 -3.47 -2.99
C SER A 70 -4.65 -2.94 -2.92
N ARG A 71 -3.73 -3.75 -2.39
CA ARG A 71 -2.30 -3.44 -2.29
C ARG A 71 -1.47 -4.47 -3.04
N TRP A 72 -0.53 -4.03 -3.85
CA TRP A 72 0.54 -4.84 -4.42
C TRP A 72 1.71 -4.92 -3.45
N ASP A 73 2.29 -6.11 -3.29
CA ASP A 73 3.45 -6.37 -2.43
C ASP A 73 4.74 -6.73 -3.19
N GLY A 74 4.78 -6.50 -4.51
CA GLY A 74 5.89 -6.94 -5.37
C GLY A 74 5.66 -8.31 -6.04
N GLY A 75 4.73 -9.12 -5.55
CA GLY A 75 4.43 -10.44 -6.11
C GLY A 75 2.95 -10.72 -6.36
N ARG A 76 2.05 -10.17 -5.53
CA ARG A 76 0.61 -10.37 -5.63
C ARG A 76 -0.20 -9.18 -5.10
N TRP A 77 -1.45 -9.12 -5.55
CA TRP A 77 -2.44 -8.19 -5.01
C TRP A 77 -3.11 -8.78 -3.78
N HIS A 78 -3.26 -7.97 -2.75
CA HIS A 78 -3.99 -8.25 -1.52
C HIS A 78 -5.20 -7.35 -1.41
N THR A 79 -6.36 -7.91 -1.09
CA THR A 79 -7.50 -7.09 -0.69
C THR A 79 -7.27 -6.57 0.72
N VAL A 80 -7.27 -5.26 0.87
CA VAL A 80 -7.10 -4.60 2.16
C VAL A 80 -8.48 -4.17 2.66
N PRO A 81 -8.84 -4.45 3.92
CA PRO A 81 -10.07 -3.92 4.50
C PRO A 81 -10.06 -2.40 4.40
N SER A 82 -11.08 -1.83 3.77
CA SER A 82 -11.22 -0.39 3.75
C SER A 82 -11.61 0.13 5.13
N PRO A 83 -11.23 1.38 5.47
CA PRO A 83 -11.73 2.01 6.67
C PRO A 83 -13.25 1.93 6.64
N ARG A 84 -13.82 1.44 7.74
CA ARG A 84 -15.26 1.48 7.93
C ARG A 84 -15.64 2.95 8.00
N ILE A 85 -16.19 3.47 6.91
CA ILE A 85 -16.87 4.75 6.98
C ILE A 85 -18.07 4.49 7.89
N ASN A 86 -18.04 5.05 9.09
CA ASN A 86 -19.21 5.14 9.96
C ASN A 86 -20.16 6.16 9.32
N LEU A 87 -20.72 5.78 8.18
CA LEU A 87 -21.88 6.45 7.63
C LEU A 87 -22.95 6.26 8.71
N ARG A 88 -23.35 7.36 9.37
CA ARG A 88 -24.46 7.32 10.33
C ARG A 88 -25.66 6.62 9.68
N ASP A 89 -26.50 5.98 10.49
CA ASP A 89 -27.56 5.01 10.16
C ASP A 89 -28.49 5.31 8.95
N GLU A 90 -28.40 6.48 8.33
CA GLU A 90 -29.15 6.88 7.13
C GLU A 90 -28.60 6.32 5.81
N VAL A 91 -27.32 5.95 5.72
CA VAL A 91 -26.78 5.37 4.47
C VAL A 91 -26.80 3.85 4.56
N LYS A 92 -27.92 3.24 4.16
CA LYS A 92 -28.06 1.78 4.11
C LYS A 92 -26.92 1.16 3.28
N PRO A 93 -26.41 -0.03 3.63
CA PRO A 93 -25.32 -0.72 2.90
C PRO A 93 -25.56 -0.92 1.39
N LYS A 94 -26.80 -0.77 0.92
CA LYS A 94 -27.16 -0.77 -0.50
C LYS A 94 -26.52 0.40 -1.28
N VAL A 95 -26.21 1.50 -0.61
CA VAL A 95 -25.60 2.71 -1.20
C VAL A 95 -24.11 2.55 -1.45
N LEU A 96 -23.43 1.55 -0.86
CA LEU A 96 -22.01 1.31 -1.14
C LEU A 96 -21.75 0.94 -2.62
N GLY A 97 -22.74 0.37 -3.32
CA GLY A 97 -22.64 0.14 -4.76
C GLY A 97 -22.56 1.43 -5.59
N ASP A 98 -22.99 2.56 -5.01
CA ASP A 98 -23.05 3.88 -5.65
C ASP A 98 -21.93 4.81 -5.17
N VAL A 99 -20.93 4.28 -4.44
CA VAL A 99 -19.75 5.04 -4.02
C VAL A 99 -18.64 4.80 -5.02
N MET A 100 -18.26 5.87 -5.71
CA MET A 100 -17.14 5.89 -6.64
C MET A 100 -15.95 6.58 -5.97
N VAL A 101 -14.78 5.93 -6.01
CA VAL A 101 -13.54 6.57 -5.59
C VAL A 101 -13.10 7.49 -6.72
N ASP A 102 -12.82 8.75 -6.37
CA ASP A 102 -12.36 9.78 -7.30
C ASP A 102 -10.84 9.90 -7.32
N ASP A 103 -10.21 9.77 -6.14
CA ASP A 103 -8.78 10.01 -5.97
C ASP A 103 -8.19 9.15 -4.84
N LEU A 104 -6.89 8.88 -4.92
CA LEU A 104 -6.12 8.06 -3.99
C LEU A 104 -4.73 8.69 -3.80
N CYS A 105 -4.31 8.85 -2.56
CA CYS A 105 -2.97 9.29 -2.21
C CYS A 105 -2.38 8.40 -1.12
N VAL A 106 -1.13 7.98 -1.29
CA VAL A 106 -0.39 7.12 -0.39
C VAL A 106 0.81 7.90 0.12
N LEU A 107 0.84 8.12 1.43
CA LEU A 107 1.92 8.83 2.12
C LEU A 107 2.87 7.87 2.83
N GLY A 108 2.43 6.64 3.07
CA GLY A 108 3.20 5.58 3.71
C GLY A 108 2.54 4.20 3.60
N PRO A 109 3.24 3.11 3.98
CA PRO A 109 2.70 1.74 3.91
C PRO A 109 1.39 1.51 4.70
N HIS A 110 1.09 2.42 5.64
CA HIS A 110 -0.09 2.40 6.48
C HIS A 110 -0.88 3.72 6.45
N ASP A 111 -0.51 4.63 5.55
CA ASP A 111 -1.09 5.97 5.46
C ASP A 111 -1.60 6.18 4.03
N VAL A 112 -2.86 5.81 3.85
CA VAL A 112 -3.56 5.82 2.56
C VAL A 112 -4.82 6.65 2.72
N TRP A 113 -4.94 7.67 1.88
CA TRP A 113 -6.07 8.58 1.80
C TRP A 113 -6.80 8.36 0.50
N MET A 114 -8.12 8.33 0.55
CA MET A 114 -8.94 8.28 -0.66
C MET A 114 -10.08 9.29 -0.55
N SER A 115 -10.44 9.88 -1.69
CA SER A 115 -11.65 10.69 -1.85
C SER A 115 -12.68 9.89 -2.62
N ALA A 116 -13.94 9.96 -2.21
CA ALA A 116 -15.03 9.31 -2.92
C ALA A 116 -16.28 10.19 -3.02
N THR A 117 -17.00 10.02 -4.13
CA THR A 117 -18.29 10.62 -4.41
C THR A 117 -19.38 9.57 -4.27
N VAL A 118 -20.46 9.92 -3.56
CA VAL A 118 -21.65 9.07 -3.42
C VAL A 118 -22.70 9.55 -4.41
N THR A 119 -22.98 8.77 -5.47
CA THR A 119 -23.86 9.22 -6.56
C THR A 119 -25.35 9.26 -6.14
N ALA A 120 -25.75 8.50 -5.12
CA ALA A 120 -27.17 8.37 -4.76
C ALA A 120 -27.79 9.60 -4.09
N HIS A 121 -27.00 10.51 -3.51
CA HIS A 121 -27.48 11.75 -2.91
C HIS A 121 -26.37 12.78 -3.04
N SER A 122 -26.70 14.00 -3.45
CA SER A 122 -25.77 15.15 -3.55
C SER A 122 -25.06 15.42 -2.21
N PHE A 123 -23.99 14.70 -1.94
CA PHE A 123 -23.09 14.92 -0.83
C PHE A 123 -21.67 14.96 -1.38
N GLY A 124 -20.93 15.98 -0.96
CA GLY A 124 -19.57 16.25 -1.43
C GLY A 124 -18.55 15.19 -1.00
N ALA A 125 -17.31 15.41 -1.43
CA ALA A 125 -16.17 14.53 -1.21
C ALA A 125 -16.09 14.04 0.24
N ILE A 126 -16.06 12.72 0.41
CA ILE A 126 -15.76 12.09 1.70
C ILE A 126 -14.26 11.83 1.73
N TRP A 127 -13.58 12.46 2.69
CA TRP A 127 -12.19 12.14 3.02
C TRP A 127 -12.20 11.21 4.23
N THR A 128 -11.64 10.01 4.08
CA THR A 128 -11.43 9.13 5.23
C THR A 128 -9.99 8.72 5.32
N ASN A 129 -9.44 8.85 6.53
CA ASN A 129 -8.25 8.11 6.89
C ASN A 129 -8.58 6.64 6.95
N ALA A 130 -7.78 5.85 6.25
CA ALA A 130 -7.56 4.47 6.60
C ALA A 130 -6.40 4.42 7.58
N PRO A 131 -6.59 4.62 8.91
CA PRO A 131 -5.64 4.04 9.83
C PRO A 131 -5.81 2.53 9.63
N MET A 132 -5.00 1.94 8.76
CA MET A 132 -4.78 0.52 8.83
C MET A 132 -4.30 0.32 10.25
N GLY A 133 -5.15 -0.34 11.06
CA GLY A 133 -4.84 -0.64 12.45
C GLY A 133 -3.39 -1.04 12.47
N SER A 134 -2.58 -0.26 13.19
CA SER A 134 -1.16 -0.50 13.29
C SER A 134 -1.01 -2.01 13.41
N ALA A 135 -0.25 -2.65 12.52
CA ALA A 135 0.23 -4.00 12.82
C ALA A 135 0.64 -3.92 14.29
N PRO A 136 0.10 -4.78 15.19
CA PRO A 136 0.34 -4.65 16.62
C PRO A 136 1.82 -4.37 16.73
N HIS A 137 2.19 -3.22 17.31
CA HIS A 137 3.56 -2.77 17.40
C HIS A 137 4.34 -4.02 17.79
N GLU A 138 5.04 -4.63 16.83
CA GLU A 138 5.91 -5.74 17.17
C GLU A 138 6.92 -5.00 18.01
N ASP A 139 6.83 -5.18 19.32
CA ASP A 139 7.89 -4.79 20.22
C ASP A 139 9.14 -5.30 19.52
N PRO A 140 10.09 -4.42 19.16
CA PRO A 140 11.30 -4.85 18.48
C PRO A 140 11.82 -6.01 19.30
N ALA A 141 11.98 -7.17 18.65
CA ALA A 141 12.42 -8.39 19.33
C ALA A 141 13.54 -7.98 20.30
N PRO A 142 13.46 -8.36 21.59
CA PRO A 142 14.39 -7.86 22.60
C PRO A 142 15.79 -8.04 22.04
N SER A 143 16.57 -6.94 22.01
CA SER A 143 17.93 -6.98 21.50
C SER A 143 18.61 -8.24 22.05
N PRO A 144 19.30 -9.04 21.22
CA PRO A 144 19.95 -10.25 21.68
C PRO A 144 20.78 -9.88 22.91
N ALA A 145 20.48 -10.55 24.03
CA ALA A 145 21.12 -10.25 25.30
C ALA A 145 22.63 -10.16 25.08
N THR A 146 23.21 -9.03 25.47
CA THR A 146 24.67 -8.85 25.39
C THR A 146 25.31 -10.05 26.07
N PRO A 147 26.20 -10.80 25.40
CA PRO A 147 26.83 -11.95 26.03
C PRO A 147 27.55 -11.46 27.28
N THR A 148 27.19 -12.06 28.43
CA THR A 148 27.84 -11.77 29.70
C THR A 148 29.36 -11.94 29.52
N PRO A 149 30.18 -10.94 29.85
CA PRO A 149 31.62 -11.08 29.75
C PRO A 149 32.07 -12.26 30.61
N ALA A 150 32.88 -13.14 30.03
CA ALA A 150 33.45 -14.28 30.73
C ALA A 150 34.23 -13.79 31.98
N PRO A 151 34.17 -14.51 33.11
CA PRO A 151 34.90 -14.12 34.30
C PRO A 151 36.40 -14.03 34.01
N SER A 152 37.03 -12.93 34.42
CA SER A 152 38.47 -12.75 34.27
C SER A 152 39.22 -13.91 34.96
N PRO A 153 40.25 -14.50 34.32
CA PRO A 153 41.04 -15.54 34.96
C PRO A 153 41.72 -14.95 36.20
N SER A 154 41.49 -15.59 37.34
CA SER A 154 42.15 -15.23 38.59
C SER A 154 43.67 -15.40 38.41
N LEU A 155 44.41 -14.30 38.56
CA LEU A 155 45.87 -14.30 38.62
C LEU A 155 46.30 -15.16 39.81
N VAL A 156 46.81 -16.36 39.53
CA VAL A 156 47.49 -17.19 40.52
C VAL A 156 48.77 -16.46 40.93
N PRO A 157 49.02 -16.20 42.22
CA PRO A 157 50.28 -15.62 42.67
C PRO A 157 51.43 -16.55 42.30
N GLN A 158 52.44 -16.05 41.59
CA GLN A 158 53.64 -16.82 41.35
C GLN A 158 54.42 -16.96 42.66
N ASP A 159 54.71 -18.21 42.96
CA ASP A 159 55.43 -18.75 44.10
C ASP A 159 56.82 -18.11 44.23
N GLU A 160 57.10 -17.50 45.40
CA GLU A 160 58.42 -16.98 45.74
C GLU A 160 59.35 -18.17 46.02
N ARG A 161 60.31 -18.40 45.12
CA ARG A 161 61.42 -19.33 45.38
C ARG A 161 62.31 -18.75 46.50
N PRO A 162 62.63 -19.52 47.55
CA PRO A 162 63.63 -19.12 48.53
C PRO A 162 65.03 -19.31 47.95
N GLY A 163 65.89 -18.30 48.16
CA GLY A 163 67.31 -18.37 47.88
C GLY A 163 68.06 -19.20 48.92
N GLY A 164 69.09 -19.92 48.47
CA GLY A 164 70.00 -20.70 49.30
C GLY A 164 70.61 -21.87 48.53
#